data_AF-A0A392T8W7-F1
#
_entry.id   AF-A0A392T8W7-F1
#
_cell.length_a   1.000
_cell.length_b   1.000
_cell.length_c   1.000
_cell.angle_alpha   90.00
_cell.angle_beta   90.00
_cell.angle_gamma   90.00
#
_symmetry.space_group_name_H-M   'P 1'
#
loop_
_entity.id
_entity.type
_entity.pdbx_description
1 polymer ?
#
loop_
_entity_poly.entity_id
_entity_poly.type
_entity_poly.pdbx_seq_one_letter_code
_entity_poly.pdbx_strand_id
1 'polypeptide(L)' 'MDKDGGQINRRPLLDGSNYDYWKSRMAAFIKFIDTRSWKAVIKGWDHPKIKDADGADTDELKPEEE' A
#
# COMPACT_ATOMS: atom_id res chain seq x y z
N MET A 1 -1.38 20.47 21.44
CA MET A 1 -2.25 19.54 20.67
C MET A 1 -1.35 18.86 19.67
N ASP A 2 -0.59 17.87 20.13
CA ASP A 2 0.59 17.39 19.40
C ASP A 2 0.35 15.94 19.06
N LYS A 3 -0.60 15.69 18.15
CA LYS A 3 -1.08 14.32 17.91
C LYS A 3 -0.21 13.53 16.93
N ASP A 4 0.65 14.17 16.13
CA ASP A 4 1.47 13.49 15.11
C ASP A 4 2.95 13.90 15.18
N GLY A 5 3.55 13.77 16.35
CA GLY A 5 5.00 13.91 16.51
C GLY A 5 5.75 12.91 15.63
N GLY A 6 6.42 13.41 14.58
CA GLY A 6 7.65 12.93 13.91
C GLY A 6 7.72 11.51 13.33
N GLN A 7 7.06 10.51 13.89
CA GLN A 7 7.28 9.11 13.56
C GLN A 7 6.61 8.74 12.24
N ILE A 8 7.41 8.22 11.30
CA ILE A 8 6.95 7.72 10.00
C ILE A 8 6.16 6.40 10.11
N ASN A 9 6.25 5.71 11.25
CA ASN A 9 5.60 4.41 11.49
C ASN A 9 4.15 4.55 11.99
N ARG A 10 3.65 5.78 12.16
CA ARG A 10 2.30 6.03 12.65
C ARG A 10 1.40 6.45 11.50
N ARG A 11 0.24 5.80 11.39
CA ARG A 11 -0.79 6.16 10.42
C ARG A 11 -1.26 7.60 10.67
N PRO A 12 -1.12 8.53 9.70
CA PRO A 12 -1.62 9.88 9.84
C PRO A 12 -3.15 9.88 9.80
N LEU A 13 -3.80 10.63 10.70
CA LEU A 13 -5.24 10.79 10.69
C LEU A 13 -5.65 11.83 9.65
N LEU A 14 -6.68 11.53 8.84
CA LEU A 14 -7.28 12.50 7.92
C LEU A 14 -8.43 13.21 8.64
N ASP A 15 -8.34 14.53 8.79
CA ASP A 15 -9.38 15.35 9.44
C ASP A 15 -10.07 16.32 8.49
N GLY A 16 -9.75 16.25 7.19
CA GLY A 16 -10.30 17.08 6.13
C GLY A 16 -9.58 18.42 5.92
N SER A 17 -8.93 18.97 6.95
CA SER A 17 -8.14 20.21 6.86
C SER A 17 -6.67 19.97 6.53
N ASN A 18 -6.19 18.74 6.75
CA ASN A 18 -4.78 18.39 6.72
C ASN A 18 -4.36 17.55 5.49
N TYR A 19 -5.12 17.57 4.39
CA TYR A 19 -4.95 16.64 3.28
C TYR A 19 -3.52 16.61 2.70
N ASP A 20 -2.87 17.76 2.49
CA ASP A 20 -1.52 17.79 1.91
C ASP A 20 -0.46 17.14 2.83
N TYR A 21 -0.58 17.39 4.13
CA TYR A 21 0.25 16.74 5.15
C TYR A 21 -0.03 15.25 5.23
N TRP A 22 -1.30 14.88 5.31
CA TRP A 22 -1.77 13.50 5.38
C TRP A 22 -1.28 12.70 4.17
N LYS A 23 -1.46 13.24 2.96
CA LYS A 23 -1.06 12.61 1.70
C LYS A 23 0.44 12.33 1.66
N SER A 24 1.26 13.31 2.04
CA SER A 24 2.72 13.17 2.06
C SER A 24 3.18 12.12 3.08
N ARG A 25 2.57 12.10 4.27
CA ARG A 25 2.89 11.11 5.32
C ARG A 25 2.40 9.72 4.97
N MET A 26 1.21 9.58 4.39
CA MET A 26 0.65 8.30 3.98
C MET A 26 1.47 7.66 2.86
N ALA A 27 1.93 8.46 1.89
CA ALA A 27 2.86 8.00 0.86
C ALA A 27 4.18 7.49 1.46
N ALA A 28 4.75 8.18 2.45
CA ALA A 28 5.96 7.73 3.14
C ALA A 28 5.72 6.47 3.98
N PHE A 29 4.59 6.37 4.67
CA PHE A 29 4.19 5.22 5.47
C PHE A 29 4.05 3.95 4.62
N ILE A 30 3.34 4.02 3.49
CA ILE A 30 3.18 2.87 2.58
C ILE A 30 4.53 2.46 1.98
N LYS A 31 5.34 3.42 1.55
CA LYS A 31 6.70 3.14 1.04
C LYS A 31 7.60 2.48 2.09
N PHE A 32 7.45 2.86 3.36
CA PHE A 32 8.18 2.28 4.49
C PHE A 32 7.75 0.82 4.75
N ILE A 33 6.46 0.50 4.66
CA ILE A 33 5.96 -0.88 4.80
C ILE A 33 6.48 -1.74 3.66
N ASP A 34 6.21 -1.32 2.42
CA ASP A 34 6.65 -2.04 1.23
C ASP A 34 6.55 -1.15 0.00
N THR A 35 7.68 -0.99 -0.69
CA THR A 35 7.75 -0.21 -1.92
C THR A 35 6.98 -0.86 -3.07
N ARG A 36 6.80 -2.20 -3.07
CA ARG A 36 5.96 -2.89 -4.08
C ARG A 36 4.48 -2.55 -3.88
N SER A 37 4.02 -2.51 -2.63
CA SER A 37 2.67 -2.07 -2.27
C SER A 37 2.38 -0.64 -2.75
N TRP A 38 3.32 0.30 -2.58
CA TRP A 38 3.16 1.66 -3.13
C TRP A 38 3.09 1.68 -4.68
N LYS A 39 3.88 0.84 -5.36
CA LYS A 39 3.81 0.72 -6.82
C LYS A 39 2.45 0.20 -7.30
N ALA A 40 1.83 -0.73 -6.57
CA ALA A 40 0.48 -1.21 -6.86
C ALA A 40 -0.57 -0.09 -6.70
N VAL A 41 -0.44 0.77 -5.69
CA VAL A 41 -1.32 1.94 -5.53
C VAL A 41 -1.21 2.91 -6.71
N ILE A 42 0.00 3.15 -7.24
CA ILE A 42 0.19 4.06 -8.39
C ILE A 42 -0.27 3.44 -9.71
N LYS A 43 0.10 2.18 -9.97
CA LYS A 43 -0.11 1.52 -11.27
C LYS A 43 -1.45 0.81 -11.40
N GLY A 44 -2.20 0.71 -10.32
CA GLY A 44 -3.27 -0.28 -10.18
C GLY A 44 -2.70 -1.59 -9.65
N TRP A 45 -3.41 -2.18 -8.69
CA TRP A 45 -3.10 -3.51 -8.23
C TRP A 45 -3.66 -4.52 -9.23
N ASP A 46 -2.85 -5.50 -9.59
CA ASP A 46 -3.24 -6.64 -10.41
C ASP A 46 -3.30 -7.88 -9.54
N HIS A 47 -4.38 -8.66 -9.68
CA HIS A 47 -4.60 -9.80 -8.81
C HIS A 47 -3.61 -10.91 -9.16
N PRO A 48 -2.79 -11.39 -8.21
CA PRO A 48 -1.79 -12.41 -8.52
C PRO A 48 -2.46 -13.70 -8.99
N LYS A 49 -2.02 -14.23 -10.13
CA LYS A 49 -2.50 -15.49 -10.68
C LYS A 49 -1.71 -16.68 -10.15
N ILE A 50 -2.31 -17.86 -10.18
CA ILE A 50 -1.61 -19.12 -9.89
C ILE A 50 -0.57 -19.34 -11.00
N LYS A 51 0.59 -19.88 -10.62
CA LYS A 51 1.63 -20.22 -11.59
C LYS A 51 1.60 -21.72 -11.87
N ASP A 52 1.72 -22.08 -13.14
CA ASP A 52 1.89 -23.48 -13.54
C ASP A 52 3.30 -24.01 -13.22
N ALA A 53 3.55 -25.28 -13.52
CA ALA A 53 4.84 -25.93 -13.27
C ALA A 53 6.00 -25.30 -14.06
N ASP A 54 5.69 -24.61 -15.17
CA ASP A 54 6.64 -23.92 -16.04
C ASP A 54 6.82 -22.44 -15.63
N GLY A 55 6.06 -21.97 -14.64
CA GLY A 55 6.15 -20.62 -14.05
C GLY A 55 5.33 -19.54 -14.78
N ALA A 56 4.49 -19.93 -15.74
CA ALA A 56 3.56 -19.04 -16.44
C ALA A 56 2.29 -18.79 -15.61
N ASP A 57 1.71 -17.60 -15.78
CA ASP A 57 0.47 -17.22 -15.09
C ASP A 57 -0.72 -17.95 -15.71
N THR A 58 -1.55 -18.59 -14.89
CA THR A 58 -2.81 -19.21 -15.31
C THR A 58 -3.96 -18.20 -15.35
N ASP A 59 -5.12 -18.60 -15.84
CA ASP A 59 -6.35 -17.79 -15.73
C ASP A 59 -6.96 -17.82 -14.32
N GLU A 60 -6.44 -18.67 -13.43
CA GLU A 60 -6.91 -18.80 -12.06
C GLU A 60 -6.24 -17.76 -11.15
N LEU A 61 -7.06 -17.05 -10.39
CA LEU A 61 -6.60 -16.09 -9.39
C LEU A 61 -6.10 -16.83 -8.14
N LYS A 62 -4.99 -16.36 -7.56
CA LYS A 62 -4.50 -16.86 -6.29
C LYS A 62 -5.51 -16.51 -5.19
N PRO A 63 -5.93 -17.46 -4.34
CA PRO A 63 -6.86 -17.17 -3.26
C PRO A 63 -6.26 -16.14 -2.29
N GLU A 64 -7.12 -15.27 -1.77
CA GLU A 64 -6.76 -14.41 -0.63
C GLU A 64 -6.64 -15.29 0.62
N GLU A 65 -5.55 -15.13 1.38
CA GLU A 65 -5.47 -15.73 2.72
C GLU A 65 -6.43 -14.97 3.64
N GLU A 66 -7.32 -15.70 4.32
CA GLU A 66 -8.27 -15.17 5.31
C GLU A 66 -7.59 -14.84 6.64
#